data_AF-I3TYT9-F1
#
_entry.id   AF-I3TYT9-F1
#
_cell.length_a   1.000
_cell.length_b   1.000
_cell.length_c   1.000
_cell.angle_alpha   90.00
_cell.angle_beta   90.00
_cell.angle_gamma   90.00
#
_symmetry.space_group_name_H-M   'P 1'
#
loop_
_entity.id
_entity.type
_entity.pdbx_description
1 polymer ?
#
loop_
_entity_poly.entity_id
_entity_poly.type
_entity_poly.pdbx_seq_one_letter_code
_entity_poly.pdbx_strand_id
1 'polypeptide(L)'
;MTTEHFDLANPVTKVDDIPDYEMYSQTIDSLNKRFGNRVLKGIKIGYIASEKDRIIDYLADKDYDLKLLSVHHNGQFDYLDDEVKDMDPAIVIPQYFAQLSEALVVIEADVFAHFDYGFRVFGLSVAEFKQYEAQFLPILDQVIKNKLAFELNAKSAYLYDNLALYEYVIDLCLSRGGTLF
;
A
#
# COMPACT_ATOMS: atom_id res chain seq x y z
N MET A 1 -9.89 6.83 12.13
CA MET A 1 -9.48 5.48 11.72
C MET A 1 -7.99 5.38 11.94
N THR A 2 -7.55 4.25 12.48
CA THR A 2 -6.13 3.92 12.70
C THR A 2 -5.73 2.77 11.78
N THR A 3 -4.48 2.69 11.39
CA THR A 3 -3.97 1.63 10.51
C THR A 3 -2.56 1.26 10.96
N GLU A 4 -2.47 0.32 11.91
CA GLU A 4 -1.17 -0.10 12.43
C GLU A 4 -0.38 -0.85 11.35
N HIS A 5 0.94 -0.71 11.39
CA HIS A 5 1.82 -1.34 10.41
C HIS A 5 1.91 -2.84 10.63
N PHE A 6 1.83 -3.62 9.56
CA PHE A 6 2.09 -5.05 9.57
C PHE A 6 2.99 -5.43 8.38
N ASP A 7 4.28 -5.59 8.66
CA ASP A 7 5.31 -5.92 7.68
C ASP A 7 6.18 -7.06 8.22
N LEU A 8 6.47 -8.04 7.37
CA LEU A 8 7.29 -9.19 7.71
C LEU A 8 8.60 -9.18 6.91
N ALA A 9 9.67 -9.69 7.51
CA ALA A 9 10.99 -9.82 6.90
C ALA A 9 11.55 -8.47 6.38
N ASN A 10 11.35 -7.40 7.16
CA ASN A 10 11.85 -6.06 6.81
C ASN A 10 13.38 -6.11 6.59
N PRO A 11 13.88 -5.78 5.38
CA PRO A 11 15.30 -5.93 5.06
C PRO A 11 16.18 -4.89 5.75
N VAL A 12 15.62 -3.78 6.23
CA VAL A 12 16.37 -2.70 6.88
C VAL A 12 16.54 -2.99 8.36
N THR A 13 15.43 -3.22 9.07
CA THR A 13 15.45 -3.41 10.53
C THR A 13 15.75 -4.85 10.93
N LYS A 14 15.52 -5.82 10.04
CA LYS A 14 15.56 -7.26 10.31
C LYS A 14 14.59 -7.71 11.42
N VAL A 15 13.55 -6.92 11.66
CA VAL A 15 12.51 -7.16 12.65
C VAL A 15 11.15 -7.12 11.96
N ASP A 16 10.29 -8.06 12.32
CA ASP A 16 8.89 -8.05 11.88
C ASP A 16 8.12 -6.97 12.64
N ASP A 17 7.40 -6.13 11.90
CA ASP A 17 6.43 -5.19 12.47
C ASP A 17 5.10 -5.93 12.59
N ILE A 18 4.79 -6.42 13.79
CA ILE A 18 3.54 -7.14 14.07
C ILE A 18 2.78 -6.40 15.17
N PRO A 19 1.57 -5.89 14.88
CA PRO A 19 0.78 -5.24 15.91
C PRO A 19 0.31 -6.26 16.95
N ASP A 20 0.38 -5.87 18.23
CA ASP A 20 -0.27 -6.60 19.31
C ASP A 20 -1.78 -6.41 19.18
N TYR A 21 -2.44 -7.35 18.52
CA TYR A 21 -3.86 -7.27 18.17
C TYR A 21 -4.77 -7.14 19.40
N GLU A 22 -4.44 -7.81 20.50
CA GLU A 22 -5.25 -7.78 21.72
C GLU A 22 -5.13 -6.43 22.40
N MET A 23 -3.90 -5.94 22.59
CA MET A 23 -3.66 -4.61 23.17
C MET A 23 -4.25 -3.50 22.29
N TYR A 24 -4.11 -3.64 20.97
CA TYR A 24 -4.69 -2.70 20.02
C TYR A 24 -6.23 -2.67 20.12
N SER A 25 -6.87 -3.85 20.14
CA SER A 25 -8.33 -3.95 20.28
C SER A 25 -8.82 -3.35 21.60
N GLN A 26 -8.17 -3.63 22.72
CA GLN A 26 -8.50 -3.04 24.02
C GLN A 26 -8.36 -1.51 24.04
N THR A 27 -7.35 -0.99 23.33
CA THR A 27 -7.13 0.44 23.18
C THR A 27 -8.26 1.08 22.37
N ILE A 28 -8.65 0.47 21.26
CA ILE A 28 -9.77 0.94 20.42
C ILE A 28 -11.07 0.93 21.22
N ASP A 29 -11.38 -0.13 21.96
CA ASP A 29 -12.57 -0.21 22.82
C ASP A 29 -12.60 0.91 23.87
N SER A 30 -11.45 1.19 24.49
CA SER A 30 -11.32 2.26 25.48
C SER A 30 -11.53 3.65 24.86
N LEU A 31 -10.96 3.88 23.67
CA LEU A 31 -11.16 5.11 22.91
C LEU A 31 -12.61 5.26 22.46
N ASN A 32 -13.25 4.18 22.03
CA ASN A 32 -14.63 4.19 21.57
C ASN A 32 -15.63 4.45 22.71
N LYS A 33 -15.38 3.94 23.92
CA LYS A 33 -16.13 4.33 25.13
C LYS A 33 -16.00 5.83 25.42
N ARG A 34 -14.84 6.43 25.17
CA ARG A 34 -14.57 7.86 25.42
C ARG A 34 -15.10 8.79 24.33
N PHE A 35 -15.06 8.35 23.07
CA PHE A 35 -15.32 9.20 21.90
C PHE A 35 -16.56 8.78 21.10
N GLY A 36 -17.38 7.87 21.63
CA GLY A 36 -18.68 7.50 21.08
C GLY A 36 -18.59 6.65 19.81
N ASN A 37 -17.79 5.58 19.84
CA ASN A 37 -17.64 4.61 18.74
C ASN A 37 -17.20 5.23 17.41
N ARG A 38 -16.28 6.21 17.44
CA ARG A 38 -15.77 6.93 16.26
C ARG A 38 -14.39 6.48 15.80
N VAL A 39 -13.74 5.59 16.53
CA VAL A 39 -12.38 5.11 16.25
C VAL A 39 -12.48 3.71 15.67
N LEU A 40 -12.15 3.59 14.37
CA LEU A 40 -12.11 2.33 13.65
C LEU A 40 -10.71 1.72 13.71
N LYS A 41 -10.65 0.41 13.93
CA LYS A 41 -9.45 -0.43 14.03
C LYS A 41 -9.08 -0.96 12.66
N GLY A 42 -8.04 -0.41 12.06
CA GLY A 42 -7.53 -0.86 10.77
C GLY A 42 -6.11 -1.39 10.85
N ILE A 43 -5.67 -1.96 9.74
CA ILE A 43 -4.32 -2.50 9.55
C ILE A 43 -3.79 -2.06 8.19
N LYS A 44 -2.48 -1.83 8.12
CA LYS A 44 -1.74 -1.62 6.87
C LYS A 44 -0.82 -2.81 6.64
N ILE A 45 -1.19 -3.65 5.68
CA ILE A 45 -0.51 -4.89 5.32
C ILE A 45 0.58 -4.56 4.30
N GLY A 46 1.85 -4.74 4.65
CA GLY A 46 2.95 -4.81 3.70
C GLY A 46 3.10 -6.22 3.16
N TYR A 47 2.89 -6.36 1.85
CA TYR A 47 3.02 -7.62 1.16
C TYR A 47 4.46 -7.87 0.71
N ILE A 48 4.95 -9.08 0.98
CA ILE A 48 6.13 -9.68 0.35
C ILE A 48 5.86 -11.15 0.07
N ALA A 49 6.23 -11.62 -1.13
CA ALA A 49 5.88 -12.96 -1.59
C ALA A 49 6.45 -14.09 -0.72
N SER A 50 7.65 -13.90 -0.15
CA SER A 50 8.29 -14.89 0.72
C SER A 50 7.52 -15.16 2.02
N GLU A 51 6.72 -14.19 2.48
CA GLU A 51 5.98 -14.26 3.74
C GLU A 51 4.47 -14.41 3.53
N LYS A 52 4.01 -14.63 2.29
CA LYS A 52 2.59 -14.69 1.93
C LYS A 52 1.77 -15.57 2.87
N ASP A 53 2.22 -16.79 3.14
CA ASP A 53 1.45 -17.74 3.97
C ASP A 53 1.37 -17.24 5.42
N ARG A 54 2.45 -16.66 5.96
CA ARG A 54 2.45 -16.04 7.30
C ARG A 54 1.55 -14.81 7.38
N ILE A 55 1.47 -14.02 6.31
CA ILE A 55 0.55 -12.87 6.22
C ILE A 55 -0.90 -13.37 6.29
N ILE A 56 -1.26 -14.37 5.49
CA ILE A 56 -2.62 -14.94 5.47
C ILE A 56 -2.95 -15.56 6.83
N ASP A 57 -2.04 -16.34 7.40
CA ASP A 57 -2.22 -16.99 8.70
C ASP A 57 -2.41 -15.95 9.83
N TYR A 58 -1.66 -14.85 9.80
CA TYR A 58 -1.82 -13.77 10.78
C TYR A 58 -3.20 -13.10 10.66
N LEU A 59 -3.73 -12.95 9.45
CA LEU A 59 -5.01 -12.26 9.23
C LEU A 59 -6.24 -13.14 9.49
N ALA A 60 -6.09 -14.48 9.41
CA ALA A 60 -7.21 -15.42 9.35
C ALA A 60 -8.18 -15.36 10.55
N ASP A 61 -7.71 -14.98 11.73
CA ASP A 61 -8.48 -14.94 12.97
C ASP A 61 -8.72 -13.52 13.51
N LYS A 62 -8.40 -12.48 12.73
CA LYS A 62 -8.46 -11.08 13.16
C LYS A 62 -9.56 -10.31 12.44
N ASP A 63 -10.27 -9.52 13.21
CA ASP A 63 -11.31 -8.65 12.73
C ASP A 63 -10.81 -7.20 12.70
N TYR A 64 -10.82 -6.60 11.51
CA TYR A 64 -10.40 -5.23 11.26
C TYR A 64 -11.51 -4.52 10.49
N ASP A 65 -11.82 -3.30 10.90
CA ASP A 65 -12.79 -2.44 10.22
C ASP A 65 -12.31 -2.00 8.83
N LEU A 66 -10.99 -1.98 8.61
CA LEU A 66 -10.36 -1.63 7.33
C LEU A 66 -8.96 -2.25 7.17
N LYS A 67 -8.69 -2.80 5.99
CA LYS A 67 -7.37 -3.34 5.59
C LYS A 67 -6.80 -2.57 4.41
N LEU A 68 -5.64 -1.94 4.61
CA LEU A 68 -4.85 -1.33 3.54
C LEU A 68 -3.85 -2.35 3.01
N LEU A 69 -3.76 -2.50 1.69
CA LEU A 69 -2.75 -3.31 1.02
C LEU A 69 -1.65 -2.41 0.46
N SER A 70 -0.41 -2.73 0.80
CA SER A 70 0.78 -2.01 0.37
C SER A 70 1.94 -2.97 0.07
N VAL A 71 2.97 -2.46 -0.62
CA VAL A 71 4.28 -3.11 -0.78
C VAL A 71 5.34 -2.09 -0.39
N HIS A 72 6.22 -2.42 0.55
CA HIS A 72 7.26 -1.50 1.05
C HIS A 72 8.68 -1.92 0.66
N HIS A 73 8.91 -3.21 0.47
CA HIS A 73 10.22 -3.75 0.13
C HIS A 73 10.10 -4.94 -0.82
N ASN A 74 11.25 -5.33 -1.39
CA ASN A 74 11.38 -6.54 -2.20
C ASN A 74 12.15 -7.67 -1.49
N GLY A 75 12.46 -7.49 -0.20
CA GLY A 75 13.24 -8.42 0.61
C GLY A 75 14.76 -8.19 0.55
N GLN A 76 15.22 -7.31 -0.33
CA GLN A 76 16.62 -6.85 -0.40
C GLN A 76 16.77 -5.45 0.17
N PHE A 77 15.87 -4.54 -0.22
CA PHE A 77 15.84 -3.14 0.22
C PHE A 77 14.39 -2.66 0.41
N ASP A 78 14.19 -1.66 1.24
CA ASP A 78 12.96 -0.85 1.22
C ASP A 78 13.02 0.10 0.02
N TYR A 79 11.89 0.30 -0.66
CA TYR A 79 11.83 1.16 -1.84
C TYR A 79 12.14 2.63 -1.57
N LEU A 80 12.16 3.05 -0.29
CA LEU A 80 12.58 4.38 0.13
C LEU A 80 14.02 4.45 0.65
N ASP A 81 14.77 3.34 0.64
CA ASP A 81 16.19 3.36 1.01
C ASP A 81 16.99 4.31 0.11
N ASP A 82 17.98 4.98 0.69
CA ASP A 82 18.76 6.00 -0.03
C ASP A 82 19.46 5.43 -1.26
N GLU A 83 19.89 4.17 -1.22
CA GLU A 83 20.55 3.51 -2.35
C GLU A 83 19.63 3.32 -3.57
N VAL A 84 18.31 3.29 -3.37
CA VAL A 84 17.34 3.12 -4.47
C VAL A 84 17.32 4.36 -5.37
N LYS A 85 17.64 5.54 -4.84
CA LYS A 85 17.71 6.81 -5.61
C LYS A 85 18.69 6.75 -6.78
N ASP A 86 19.76 5.97 -6.63
CA ASP A 86 20.81 5.83 -7.63
C ASP A 86 20.60 4.61 -8.56
N MET A 87 19.52 3.83 -8.35
CA MET A 87 19.18 2.69 -9.19
C MET A 87 18.45 3.12 -10.48
N ASP A 88 18.40 2.21 -11.46
CA ASP A 88 17.65 2.44 -12.71
C ASP A 88 16.14 2.27 -12.48
N PRO A 89 15.32 3.33 -12.66
CA PRO A 89 13.87 3.25 -12.55
C PRO A 89 13.24 2.21 -13.49
N ALA A 90 13.87 1.96 -14.66
CA ALA A 90 13.41 0.95 -15.62
C ALA A 90 13.55 -0.49 -15.11
N ILE A 91 14.28 -0.71 -14.01
CA ILE A 91 14.38 -1.99 -13.31
C ILE A 91 13.46 -2.01 -12.08
N VAL A 92 13.52 -0.95 -11.26
CA VAL A 92 12.84 -0.90 -9.96
C VAL A 92 11.31 -0.83 -10.10
N ILE A 93 10.81 0.00 -11.03
CA ILE A 93 9.35 0.20 -11.21
C ILE A 93 8.66 -1.09 -11.69
N PRO A 94 9.13 -1.78 -12.74
CA PRO A 94 8.49 -3.04 -13.16
C PRO A 94 8.51 -4.12 -12.08
N GLN A 95 9.57 -4.20 -11.27
CA GLN A 95 9.63 -5.13 -10.14
C GLN A 95 8.54 -4.81 -9.10
N TYR A 96 8.41 -3.54 -8.72
CA TYR A 96 7.39 -3.09 -7.78
C TYR A 96 5.98 -3.37 -8.30
N PHE A 97 5.73 -3.10 -9.58
CA PHE A 97 4.45 -3.38 -10.24
C PHE A 97 4.09 -4.87 -10.26
N ALA A 98 5.08 -5.74 -10.45
CA ALA A 98 4.88 -7.18 -10.34
C ALA A 98 4.44 -7.60 -8.92
N GLN A 99 5.06 -7.03 -7.88
CA GLN A 99 4.67 -7.31 -6.49
C GLN A 99 3.26 -6.80 -6.16
N LEU A 100 2.89 -5.59 -6.62
CA LEU A 100 1.53 -5.08 -6.46
C LEU A 100 0.50 -5.98 -7.16
N SER A 101 0.81 -6.43 -8.38
CA SER A 101 -0.05 -7.33 -9.13
C SER A 101 -0.28 -8.65 -8.40
N GLU A 102 0.78 -9.24 -7.84
CA GLU A 102 0.67 -10.46 -7.04
C GLU A 102 -0.11 -10.23 -5.75
N ALA A 103 0.20 -9.15 -5.01
CA ALA A 103 -0.46 -8.77 -3.76
C ALA A 103 -1.99 -8.70 -3.93
N LEU A 104 -2.46 -8.06 -5.00
CA LEU A 104 -3.89 -7.88 -5.32
C LEU A 104 -4.64 -9.18 -5.61
N VAL A 105 -3.92 -10.27 -5.92
CA VAL A 105 -4.52 -11.59 -6.18
C VAL A 105 -4.56 -12.42 -4.90
N VAL A 106 -3.60 -12.23 -3.98
CA VAL A 106 -3.38 -13.13 -2.85
C VAL A 106 -3.88 -12.59 -1.52
N ILE A 107 -3.92 -11.27 -1.33
CA ILE A 107 -4.36 -10.64 -0.08
C ILE A 107 -5.74 -10.00 -0.27
N GLU A 108 -6.69 -10.37 0.59
CA GLU A 108 -7.97 -9.67 0.71
C GLU A 108 -7.77 -8.36 1.47
N ALA A 109 -8.17 -7.24 0.85
CA ALA A 109 -8.04 -5.91 1.41
C ALA A 109 -9.16 -4.99 0.92
N ASP A 110 -9.31 -3.85 1.59
CA ASP A 110 -10.36 -2.86 1.31
C ASP A 110 -9.81 -1.65 0.56
N VAL A 111 -8.51 -1.34 0.74
CA VAL A 111 -7.86 -0.16 0.17
C VAL A 111 -6.54 -0.53 -0.48
N PHE A 112 -6.33 -0.08 -1.71
CA PHE A 112 -5.04 -0.10 -2.38
C PHE A 112 -4.24 1.14 -1.97
N ALA A 113 -3.24 0.93 -1.12
CA ALA A 113 -2.49 2.02 -0.51
C ALA A 113 -1.35 2.49 -1.41
N HIS A 114 -1.13 3.80 -1.42
CA HIS A 114 -0.01 4.50 -2.03
C HIS A 114 0.67 3.78 -3.20
N PHE A 115 0.00 3.76 -4.34
CA PHE A 115 0.45 3.11 -5.57
C PHE A 115 1.87 3.50 -6.03
N ASP A 116 2.39 4.62 -5.53
CA ASP A 116 3.64 5.22 -5.97
C ASP A 116 4.85 4.90 -5.09
N TYR A 117 4.66 4.24 -3.94
CA TYR A 117 5.73 4.02 -2.94
C TYR A 117 7.02 3.48 -3.54
N GLY A 118 6.91 2.49 -4.42
CA GLY A 118 8.04 1.83 -5.07
C GLY A 118 8.93 2.71 -5.94
N PHE A 119 8.47 3.93 -6.25
CA PHE A 119 9.17 4.82 -7.17
C PHE A 119 9.13 6.29 -6.76
N ARG A 120 8.65 6.60 -5.54
CA ARG A 120 8.64 7.98 -5.00
C ARG A 120 10.01 8.63 -5.03
N VAL A 121 11.05 7.86 -4.76
CA VAL A 121 12.43 8.35 -4.68
C VAL A 121 12.96 8.88 -6.02
N PHE A 122 12.36 8.49 -7.14
CA PHE A 122 12.76 8.93 -8.47
C PHE A 122 12.13 10.26 -8.89
N GLY A 123 11.09 10.74 -8.17
CA GLY A 123 10.46 12.04 -8.46
C GLY A 123 9.92 12.16 -9.89
N LEU A 124 9.27 11.11 -10.40
CA LEU A 124 8.81 11.07 -11.79
C LEU A 124 7.79 12.17 -12.09
N SER A 125 7.98 12.85 -13.22
CA SER A 125 6.91 13.63 -13.83
C SER A 125 5.79 12.72 -14.39
N VAL A 126 4.61 13.29 -14.63
CA VAL A 126 3.51 12.59 -15.32
C VAL A 126 3.96 12.07 -16.70
N ALA A 127 4.81 12.81 -17.41
CA ALA A 127 5.30 12.40 -18.73
C ALA A 127 6.21 11.17 -18.66
N GLU A 128 7.02 11.05 -17.61
CA GLU A 128 7.87 9.88 -17.36
C GLU A 128 7.04 8.70 -16.87
N PHE A 129 6.10 8.91 -15.95
CA PHE A 129 5.18 7.86 -15.50
C PHE A 129 4.40 7.23 -16.66
N LYS A 130 3.98 8.01 -17.66
CA LYS A 130 3.28 7.51 -18.86
C LYS A 130 4.04 6.44 -19.63
N GLN A 131 5.37 6.36 -19.49
CA GLN A 131 6.17 5.28 -20.08
C GLN A 131 5.87 3.92 -19.44
N TYR A 132 5.39 3.90 -18.20
CA TYR A 132 5.02 2.71 -17.43
C TYR A 132 3.50 2.46 -17.39
N GLU A 133 2.69 3.34 -17.97
CA GLU A 133 1.22 3.27 -17.89
C GLU A 133 0.67 1.93 -18.38
N ALA A 134 1.20 1.40 -19.48
CA ALA A 134 0.77 0.10 -20.00
C ALA A 134 0.97 -1.05 -19.00
N GLN A 135 1.97 -0.95 -18.11
CA GLN A 135 2.22 -1.91 -17.04
C GLN A 135 1.37 -1.63 -15.79
N PHE A 136 1.04 -0.35 -15.54
CA PHE A 136 0.22 0.05 -14.40
C PHE A 136 -1.29 -0.21 -14.62
N LEU A 137 -1.78 -0.07 -15.85
CA LEU A 137 -3.20 -0.22 -16.17
C LEU A 137 -3.80 -1.55 -15.69
N PRO A 138 -3.16 -2.73 -15.87
CA PRO A 138 -3.66 -3.99 -15.33
C PRO A 138 -3.79 -4.01 -13.81
N ILE A 139 -2.91 -3.32 -13.08
CA ILE A 139 -2.97 -3.19 -11.62
C ILE A 139 -4.23 -2.41 -11.24
N LEU A 140 -4.43 -1.27 -11.88
CA LEU A 140 -5.59 -0.41 -11.65
C LEU A 140 -6.91 -1.13 -12.00
N ASP A 141 -6.94 -1.89 -13.09
CA ASP A 141 -8.08 -2.75 -13.44
C ASP A 141 -8.40 -3.77 -12.35
N GLN A 142 -7.36 -4.39 -11.79
CA GLN A 142 -7.51 -5.38 -10.74
C GLN A 142 -7.99 -4.75 -9.43
N VAL A 143 -7.52 -3.54 -9.08
CA VAL A 143 -8.03 -2.74 -7.95
C VAL A 143 -9.53 -2.48 -8.10
N ILE A 144 -9.96 -1.99 -9.27
CA ILE A 144 -11.38 -1.69 -9.56
C ILE A 144 -12.22 -2.97 -9.54
N LYS A 145 -11.74 -4.04 -10.16
CA LYS A 145 -12.41 -5.35 -10.20
C LYS A 145 -12.62 -5.93 -8.79
N ASN A 146 -11.62 -5.79 -7.93
CA ASN A 146 -11.69 -6.23 -6.53
C ASN A 146 -12.47 -5.23 -5.64
N LYS A 147 -12.89 -4.09 -6.19
CA LYS A 147 -13.63 -3.02 -5.48
C LYS A 147 -12.86 -2.44 -4.29
N LEU A 148 -11.54 -2.31 -4.44
CA LEU A 148 -10.70 -1.63 -3.46
C LEU A 148 -10.85 -0.11 -3.65
N ALA A 149 -10.85 0.63 -2.55
CA ALA A 149 -10.66 2.07 -2.60
C ALA A 149 -9.21 2.41 -2.98
N PHE A 150 -9.03 3.43 -3.81
CA PHE A 150 -7.70 3.91 -4.19
C PHE A 150 -7.23 5.00 -3.22
N GLU A 151 -6.19 4.75 -2.44
CA GLU A 151 -5.73 5.71 -1.43
C GLU A 151 -5.22 7.01 -2.05
N LEU A 152 -5.75 8.15 -1.58
CA LEU A 152 -5.20 9.48 -1.84
C LEU A 152 -4.16 9.85 -0.78
N ASN A 153 -2.92 9.40 -0.98
CA ASN A 153 -1.86 9.57 0.01
C ASN A 153 -1.30 11.00 0.04
N ALA A 154 -1.75 11.81 1.00
CA ALA A 154 -1.31 13.19 1.15
C ALA A 154 0.20 13.34 1.43
N LYS A 155 0.83 12.36 2.09
CA LYS A 155 2.30 12.39 2.28
C LYS A 155 2.97 12.37 0.91
N SER A 156 2.55 11.50 0.00
CA SER A 156 3.11 11.48 -1.34
C SER A 156 2.82 12.76 -2.13
N ALA A 157 1.56 13.18 -2.14
CA ALA A 157 1.14 14.35 -2.90
C ALA A 157 1.92 15.62 -2.54
N TYR A 158 2.23 15.82 -1.25
CA TYR A 158 2.81 17.08 -0.77
C TYR A 158 4.27 16.98 -0.30
N LEU A 159 4.70 15.86 0.30
CA LEU A 159 6.10 15.71 0.75
C LEU A 159 7.02 15.26 -0.39
N TYR A 160 6.48 14.45 -1.32
CA TYR A 160 7.22 13.95 -2.49
C TYR A 160 6.83 14.67 -3.79
N ASP A 161 6.06 15.76 -3.70
CA ASP A 161 5.62 16.59 -4.82
C ASP A 161 4.88 15.83 -5.94
N ASN A 162 4.19 14.74 -5.57
CA ASN A 162 3.49 13.87 -6.51
C ASN A 162 2.03 14.28 -6.79
N LEU A 163 1.59 15.49 -6.41
CA LEU A 163 0.18 15.90 -6.57
C LEU A 163 -0.32 15.75 -8.02
N ALA A 164 0.44 16.24 -8.99
CA ALA A 164 0.08 16.14 -10.41
C ALA A 164 0.00 14.67 -10.89
N LEU A 165 0.81 13.79 -10.30
CA LEU A 165 0.76 12.36 -10.58
C LEU A 165 -0.50 11.71 -9.98
N TYR A 166 -0.91 12.11 -8.77
CA TYR A 166 -2.17 11.65 -8.19
C TYR A 166 -3.37 12.14 -9.00
N GLU A 167 -3.41 13.40 -9.43
CA GLU A 167 -4.47 13.92 -10.32
C GLU A 167 -4.57 13.09 -11.60
N TYR A 168 -3.43 12.79 -12.23
CA TYR A 168 -3.38 11.95 -13.42
C TYR A 168 -3.95 10.55 -13.20
N VAL A 169 -3.55 9.89 -12.11
CA VAL A 169 -4.00 8.52 -11.82
C VAL A 169 -5.46 8.47 -11.34
N ILE A 170 -5.95 9.52 -10.67
CA ILE A 170 -7.38 9.67 -10.35
C ILE A 170 -8.20 9.71 -11.64
N ASP A 171 -7.81 10.55 -12.61
CA ASP A 171 -8.49 10.62 -13.92
C ASP A 171 -8.45 9.26 -14.63
N LEU A 172 -7.33 8.56 -14.56
CA LEU A 172 -7.20 7.21 -15.10
C LEU A 172 -8.17 6.24 -14.43
N CYS A 173 -8.25 6.25 -13.10
CA CYS A 173 -9.16 5.41 -12.31
C CYS A 173 -10.62 5.68 -12.68
N LEU A 174 -11.03 6.95 -12.70
CA LEU A 174 -12.39 7.39 -13.07
C LEU A 174 -12.74 6.99 -14.51
N SER A 175 -11.82 7.19 -15.46
CA SER A 175 -12.04 6.85 -16.88
C SER A 175 -12.28 5.35 -17.11
N ARG A 176 -11.82 4.51 -16.18
CA ARG A 176 -11.97 3.05 -16.21
C ARG A 176 -13.13 2.54 -15.33
N GLY A 177 -13.92 3.45 -14.77
CA GLY A 177 -15.09 3.14 -13.95
C GLY A 177 -14.81 2.91 -12.47
N GLY A 178 -13.59 3.18 -12.00
CA GLY A 178 -13.27 3.24 -10.58
C GLY A 178 -14.01 4.41 -9.93
N THR A 179 -14.53 4.19 -8.71
CA THR A 179 -15.33 5.20 -7.99
C THR A 179 -15.02 5.27 -6.50
N LEU A 180 -14.16 4.39 -5.99
CA LEU A 180 -13.82 4.29 -4.58
C LEU A 180 -12.44 4.92 -4.36
N PHE A 181 -12.39 5.90 -3.45
CA PHE A 181 -11.21 6.63 -3.01
C PHE A 181 -11.25 6.80 -1.49
#